data_AF-A0A0N1GP83-F1
#
_entry.id   AF-A0A0N1GP83-F1
#
_cell.length_a   1.000
_cell.length_b   1.000
_cell.length_c   1.000
_cell.angle_alpha   90.00
_cell.angle_beta   90.00
_cell.angle_gamma   90.00
#
_symmetry.space_group_name_H-M   'P 1'
#
loop_
_entity.id
_entity.type
_entity.pdbx_description
1 polymer ?
#
loop_
_entity_poly.entity_id
_entity_poly.type
_entity_poly.pdbx_seq_one_letter_code
_entity_poly.pdbx_strand_id
1 'polypeptide(L)'
;MVKRTNDGDDTDRPPESGAGPATGSAWGLPPDREPGPETGRAPERPADAVTRRAAGVNLLALRSHNAALVLDLLRTAGPEGVSRLELAERAGLTPQAVSKITARLREEGLATDAGRRASTGGKPRTVLRLIPEAGHAVGVHLDRDELRVVLVDLDGRVVGERRAPLSLGAGAEAVLDALLGEVTEVLSDALGSGALSAPLGVGVALPGPLDHTRGVLHRVTGFPEWDGFPLRDVLAARLGVPVVVDKDTNAAALGLAVGGERGSFACLYLGTGLGAGLVIGDVVHRGARTGAGEFGHQVIQLDGPLCSCGNRGCVEALCLAAMGRGDVAEAARVLGEGAANLAGLLDIDAVLLGGRTIMAAPEPFVRGVAVVLDAHARREGSREGAVPVRLAPGGARAVAEGAAQLLLGPVFGRRDG
;
A
#
# COMPACT_ATOMS: atom_id res chain seq x y z
N MET A 1 61.03 -3.07 -48.23
CA MET A 1 62.42 -2.57 -48.18
C MET A 1 62.35 -1.20 -47.51
N VAL A 2 62.78 -0.96 -46.26
CA VAL A 2 63.52 -1.75 -45.23
C VAL A 2 62.77 -1.51 -43.89
N LYS A 3 62.32 -2.49 -43.08
CA LYS A 3 62.97 -3.51 -42.22
C LYS A 3 63.59 -2.98 -40.89
N ARG A 4 62.80 -3.05 -39.77
CA ARG A 4 63.21 -3.19 -38.34
C ARG A 4 64.13 -2.07 -37.78
N THR A 5 64.53 -1.96 -36.50
CA THR A 5 64.41 -2.69 -35.20
C THR A 5 64.18 -1.61 -34.10
N ASN A 6 63.89 -1.82 -32.80
CA ASN A 6 63.76 -2.96 -31.85
C ASN A 6 62.53 -2.59 -30.93
N ASP A 7 61.89 -3.38 -30.05
CA ASP A 7 62.17 -4.61 -29.26
C ASP A 7 63.03 -4.38 -27.97
N GLY A 8 62.46 -4.51 -26.75
CA GLY A 8 63.16 -4.38 -25.45
C GLY A 8 62.23 -4.49 -24.22
N ASP A 9 62.49 -5.42 -23.29
CA ASP A 9 61.53 -5.97 -22.31
C ASP A 9 62.15 -6.20 -20.90
N ASP A 10 61.31 -6.56 -19.93
CA ASP A 10 61.56 -7.41 -18.73
C ASP A 10 62.10 -6.84 -17.38
N THR A 11 61.68 -7.48 -16.26
CA THR A 11 62.15 -7.45 -14.84
C THR A 11 61.98 -6.13 -14.03
N ASP A 12 61.62 -6.06 -12.73
CA ASP A 12 61.46 -7.00 -11.61
C ASP A 12 60.75 -6.34 -10.37
N ARG A 13 60.51 -7.10 -9.29
CA ARG A 13 59.80 -6.69 -8.04
C ARG A 13 60.10 -7.68 -6.88
N PRO A 14 60.00 -7.36 -5.56
CA PRO A 14 60.30 -6.16 -4.78
C PRO A 14 61.58 -6.40 -3.92
N PRO A 15 61.68 -5.91 -2.65
CA PRO A 15 61.31 -6.76 -1.50
C PRO A 15 60.58 -6.03 -0.34
N GLU A 16 60.39 -6.72 0.80
CA GLU A 16 59.43 -6.41 1.89
C GLU A 16 60.08 -6.16 3.29
N SER A 17 59.23 -6.18 4.34
CA SER A 17 59.48 -6.28 5.80
C SER A 17 59.87 -4.98 6.54
N GLY A 18 59.48 -4.75 7.80
CA GLY A 18 58.62 -5.45 8.81
C GLY A 18 58.46 -4.52 10.05
N ALA A 19 57.95 -4.87 11.24
CA ALA A 19 57.12 -5.94 11.81
C ALA A 19 56.53 -5.45 13.17
N GLY A 20 55.67 -6.21 13.88
CA GLY A 20 55.02 -5.83 15.18
C GLY A 20 55.88 -6.03 16.44
N PRO A 21 55.34 -6.37 17.66
CA PRO A 21 53.95 -6.74 18.01
C PRO A 21 53.46 -6.29 19.45
N ALA A 22 52.45 -6.99 20.03
CA ALA A 22 52.11 -7.15 21.48
C ALA A 22 51.26 -6.06 22.21
N THR A 23 50.40 -6.30 23.25
CA THR A 23 49.75 -7.51 23.87
C THR A 23 48.64 -7.12 24.89
N GLY A 24 47.61 -7.98 25.12
CA GLY A 24 46.70 -7.99 26.31
C GLY A 24 45.54 -6.95 26.32
N SER A 25 44.50 -7.00 27.16
CA SER A 25 43.95 -8.00 28.13
C SER A 25 42.49 -7.58 28.51
N ALA A 26 41.45 -8.43 28.41
CA ALA A 26 40.88 -9.33 29.44
C ALA A 26 40.01 -8.70 30.58
N TRP A 27 38.73 -9.13 30.64
CA TRP A 27 37.72 -9.06 31.74
C TRP A 27 37.22 -7.71 32.31
N GLY A 28 35.91 -7.65 32.66
CA GLY A 28 35.31 -6.48 33.32
C GLY A 28 33.77 -6.45 33.44
N LEU A 29 33.13 -7.49 34.00
CA LEU A 29 31.71 -7.43 34.38
C LEU A 29 31.53 -6.82 35.79
N PRO A 30 30.59 -5.88 36.02
CA PRO A 30 30.08 -5.58 37.36
C PRO A 30 29.11 -6.70 37.82
N PRO A 31 29.05 -7.02 39.13
CA PRO A 31 28.40 -8.23 39.62
C PRO A 31 26.89 -8.09 39.86
N ASP A 32 26.22 -9.23 39.91
CA ASP A 32 24.85 -9.38 40.41
C ASP A 32 24.68 -8.87 41.84
N ARG A 33 23.47 -8.41 42.17
CA ARG A 33 23.00 -8.20 43.55
C ARG A 33 21.74 -9.03 43.77
N GLU A 34 21.88 -10.11 44.55
CA GLU A 34 20.72 -10.81 45.10
C GLU A 34 19.95 -9.89 46.09
N PRO A 35 18.61 -10.00 46.17
CA PRO A 35 17.81 -9.17 47.06
C PRO A 35 17.83 -9.66 48.51
N GLY A 36 18.11 -8.77 49.45
CA GLY A 36 17.89 -9.01 50.89
C GLY A 36 16.39 -8.98 51.26
N PRO A 37 15.97 -9.70 52.33
CA PRO A 37 14.55 -9.81 52.67
C PRO A 37 14.05 -8.66 53.56
N GLU A 38 13.01 -7.95 53.13
CA GLU A 38 12.26 -7.02 53.99
C GLU A 38 10.80 -7.48 54.19
N THR A 39 10.40 -7.60 55.46
CA THR A 39 9.04 -8.01 55.86
C THR A 39 8.12 -6.79 55.97
N GLY A 40 7.27 -6.54 54.96
CA GLY A 40 6.44 -5.33 54.84
C GLY A 40 4.98 -5.58 54.48
N ARG A 41 4.15 -5.74 55.52
CA ARG A 41 2.66 -5.77 55.56
C ARG A 41 1.92 -5.21 54.33
N ALA A 42 1.06 -6.03 53.71
CA ALA A 42 0.27 -5.67 52.53
C ALA A 42 -0.80 -4.57 52.76
N PRO A 43 -1.09 -3.71 51.77
CA PRO A 43 -2.25 -2.83 51.74
C PRO A 43 -3.45 -3.45 50.97
N GLU A 44 -4.64 -3.42 51.55
CA GLU A 44 -5.89 -3.78 50.86
C GLU A 44 -6.40 -2.61 49.98
N ARG A 45 -6.79 -2.87 48.72
CA ARG A 45 -7.64 -2.05 47.83
C ARG A 45 -7.68 -2.62 46.40
N PRO A 46 -8.71 -2.34 45.60
CA PRO A 46 -10.13 -2.59 45.83
C PRO A 46 -10.69 -3.56 44.75
N ALA A 47 -12.00 -3.85 44.78
CA ALA A 47 -12.63 -4.70 43.77
C ALA A 47 -12.86 -4.00 42.41
N ASP A 48 -13.02 -4.83 41.37
CA ASP A 48 -13.66 -4.54 40.08
C ASP A 48 -13.17 -3.34 39.25
N ALA A 49 -12.02 -3.52 38.61
CA ALA A 49 -11.69 -2.88 37.34
C ALA A 49 -11.55 -3.95 36.24
N VAL A 50 -12.65 -4.28 35.55
CA VAL A 50 -12.61 -5.20 34.39
C VAL A 50 -11.85 -4.55 33.25
N THR A 51 -10.56 -4.90 33.13
CA THR A 51 -9.67 -4.39 32.08
C THR A 51 -10.14 -4.90 30.72
N ARG A 52 -10.73 -4.00 29.92
CA ARG A 52 -11.05 -4.24 28.51
C ARG A 52 -9.75 -4.38 27.71
N ARG A 53 -9.16 -5.58 27.73
CA ARG A 53 -8.03 -5.94 26.85
C ARG A 53 -8.39 -5.66 25.38
N ALA A 54 -7.41 -5.20 24.61
CA ALA A 54 -7.62 -4.65 23.26
C ALA A 54 -8.42 -5.59 22.35
N ALA A 55 -9.66 -5.21 22.03
CA ALA A 55 -10.55 -6.02 21.20
C ALA A 55 -10.18 -6.02 19.70
N GLY A 56 -9.54 -4.93 19.21
CA GLY A 56 -9.22 -4.76 17.79
C GLY A 56 -8.34 -5.87 17.20
N VAL A 57 -7.29 -6.27 17.94
CA VAL A 57 -6.29 -7.26 17.48
C VAL A 57 -6.93 -8.62 17.13
N ASN A 58 -8.05 -8.98 17.77
CA ASN A 58 -8.65 -10.31 17.66
C ASN A 58 -9.86 -10.38 16.70
N LEU A 59 -10.32 -9.24 16.17
CA LEU A 59 -11.47 -9.18 15.24
C LEU A 59 -11.13 -9.54 13.80
N LEU A 60 -9.85 -9.49 13.43
CA LEU A 60 -9.35 -9.65 12.07
C LEU A 60 -8.92 -11.10 11.77
N ALA A 61 -7.97 -11.62 12.55
CA ALA A 61 -7.26 -12.87 12.26
C ALA A 61 -8.10 -14.16 12.42
N LEU A 62 -9.31 -14.08 12.99
CA LEU A 62 -10.14 -15.24 13.35
C LEU A 62 -11.56 -15.24 12.74
N ARG A 63 -11.80 -14.47 11.67
CA ARG A 63 -13.05 -14.57 10.90
C ARG A 63 -13.01 -15.79 9.98
N SER A 64 -14.02 -16.65 10.06
CA SER A 64 -14.19 -17.70 9.07
C SER A 64 -14.57 -17.09 7.71
N HIS A 65 -14.11 -17.69 6.62
CA HIS A 65 -14.38 -17.25 5.26
C HIS A 65 -15.87 -16.92 5.02
N ASN A 66 -16.77 -17.79 5.48
CA ASN A 66 -18.22 -17.61 5.37
C ASN A 66 -18.75 -16.37 6.11
N ALA A 67 -18.13 -15.97 7.23
CA ALA A 67 -18.49 -14.77 7.96
C ALA A 67 -18.01 -13.50 7.25
N ALA A 68 -16.81 -13.54 6.65
CA ALA A 68 -16.27 -12.45 5.85
C ALA A 68 -17.09 -12.23 4.56
N LEU A 69 -17.47 -13.31 3.87
CA LEU A 69 -18.36 -13.28 2.69
C LEU A 69 -19.75 -12.69 3.01
N VAL A 70 -20.36 -13.08 4.13
CA VAL A 70 -21.64 -12.48 4.58
C VAL A 70 -21.47 -11.00 4.94
N LEU A 71 -20.30 -10.58 5.42
CA LEU A 71 -20.00 -9.18 5.72
C LEU A 71 -19.77 -8.34 4.45
N ASP A 72 -19.13 -8.88 3.40
CA ASP A 72 -18.97 -8.21 2.10
C ASP A 72 -20.31 -8.04 1.38
N LEU A 73 -21.21 -9.03 1.50
CA LEU A 73 -22.59 -8.92 1.03
C LEU A 73 -23.41 -7.88 1.83
N LEU A 74 -23.13 -7.69 3.12
CA LEU A 74 -23.75 -6.63 3.93
C LEU A 74 -23.22 -5.24 3.58
N ARG A 75 -21.92 -5.10 3.29
CA ARG A 75 -21.30 -3.86 2.79
C ARG A 75 -21.86 -3.48 1.41
N THR A 76 -21.81 -4.42 0.46
CA THR A 76 -22.29 -4.24 -0.92
C THR A 76 -23.80 -3.99 -1.01
N ALA A 77 -24.59 -4.38 0.00
CA ALA A 77 -26.01 -4.04 0.09
C ALA A 77 -26.29 -2.62 0.61
N GLY A 78 -25.29 -1.95 1.20
CA GLY A 78 -25.37 -0.57 1.66
C GLY A 78 -26.45 -0.31 2.73
N PRO A 79 -26.95 0.94 2.85
CA PRO A 79 -27.95 1.32 3.85
C PRO A 79 -29.29 0.57 3.72
N GLU A 80 -29.66 0.17 2.50
CA GLU A 80 -30.87 -0.62 2.22
C GLU A 80 -30.81 -2.03 2.82
N GLY A 81 -29.61 -2.59 2.94
CA GLY A 81 -29.38 -3.91 3.49
C GLY A 81 -29.92 -5.07 2.64
N VAL A 82 -29.78 -6.28 3.18
CA VAL A 82 -30.10 -7.55 2.51
C VAL A 82 -30.76 -8.54 3.49
N SER A 83 -31.75 -9.32 3.03
CA SER A 83 -32.43 -10.29 3.89
C SER A 83 -31.64 -11.59 4.08
N ARG A 84 -31.91 -12.32 5.17
CA ARG A 84 -31.24 -13.62 5.45
C ARG A 84 -31.43 -14.67 4.35
N LEU A 85 -32.48 -14.57 3.53
CA LEU A 85 -32.67 -15.46 2.38
C LEU A 85 -31.69 -15.10 1.25
N GLU A 86 -31.63 -13.83 0.87
CA GLU A 86 -30.72 -13.34 -0.18
C GLU A 86 -29.25 -13.53 0.22
N LEU A 87 -28.91 -13.42 1.51
CA LEU A 87 -27.59 -13.77 2.04
C LEU A 87 -27.28 -15.28 1.87
N ALA A 88 -28.26 -16.16 2.08
CA ALA A 88 -28.09 -17.60 1.90
C ALA A 88 -27.91 -17.96 0.42
N GLU A 89 -28.75 -17.38 -0.45
CA GLU A 89 -28.71 -17.55 -1.91
C GLU A 89 -27.38 -17.04 -2.50
N ARG A 90 -26.97 -15.80 -2.18
CA ARG A 90 -25.74 -15.20 -2.74
C ARG A 90 -24.44 -15.78 -2.17
N ALA A 91 -24.43 -16.23 -0.92
CA ALA A 91 -23.24 -16.83 -0.31
C ALA A 91 -23.11 -18.35 -0.54
N GLY A 92 -24.13 -19.01 -1.11
CA GLY A 92 -24.18 -20.48 -1.22
C GLY A 92 -24.27 -21.20 0.14
N LEU A 93 -24.85 -20.54 1.15
CA LEU A 93 -24.87 -21.01 2.54
C LEU A 93 -26.25 -21.49 2.98
N THR A 94 -26.30 -22.42 3.93
CA THR A 94 -27.59 -22.85 4.50
C THR A 94 -28.24 -21.73 5.32
N PRO A 95 -29.58 -21.64 5.37
CA PRO A 95 -30.28 -20.65 6.21
C PRO A 95 -29.89 -20.71 7.69
N GLN A 96 -29.54 -21.90 8.20
CA GLN A 96 -29.03 -22.09 9.55
C GLN A 96 -27.64 -21.47 9.73
N ALA A 97 -26.74 -21.65 8.76
CA ALA A 97 -25.40 -21.04 8.79
C ALA A 97 -25.48 -19.51 8.74
N VAL A 98 -26.28 -18.95 7.83
CA VAL A 98 -26.52 -17.49 7.77
C VAL A 98 -27.17 -16.97 9.03
N SER A 99 -28.11 -17.71 9.64
CA SER A 99 -28.71 -17.31 10.91
C SER A 99 -27.69 -17.26 12.05
N LYS A 100 -26.77 -18.23 12.14
CA LYS A 100 -25.69 -18.24 13.15
C LYS A 100 -24.67 -17.12 12.91
N ILE A 101 -24.26 -16.89 11.66
CA ILE A 101 -23.33 -15.81 11.30
C ILE A 101 -23.95 -14.44 11.59
N THR A 102 -25.19 -14.21 11.14
CA THR A 102 -25.87 -12.93 11.34
C THR A 102 -26.35 -12.67 12.77
N ALA A 103 -26.44 -13.70 13.63
CA ALA A 103 -26.57 -13.49 15.07
C ALA A 103 -25.24 -12.95 15.64
N ARG A 104 -24.13 -13.67 15.41
CA ARG A 104 -22.79 -13.28 15.86
C ARG A 104 -22.39 -11.86 15.39
N LEU A 105 -22.63 -11.50 14.13
CA LEU A 105 -22.31 -10.16 13.62
C LEU A 105 -23.10 -9.03 14.30
N ARG A 106 -24.28 -9.32 14.88
CA ARG A 106 -25.05 -8.35 15.68
C ARG A 106 -24.58 -8.30 17.13
N GLU A 107 -24.21 -9.45 17.70
CA GLU A 107 -23.58 -9.54 19.03
C GLU A 107 -22.22 -8.82 19.05
N GLU A 108 -21.47 -8.87 17.95
CA GLU A 108 -20.24 -8.10 17.72
C GLU A 108 -20.47 -6.61 17.38
N GLY A 109 -21.73 -6.16 17.25
CA GLY A 109 -22.07 -4.77 16.93
C GLY A 109 -21.78 -4.32 15.49
N LEU A 110 -21.44 -5.25 14.58
CA LEU A 110 -21.06 -4.96 13.18
C LEU A 110 -22.25 -4.90 12.22
N ALA A 111 -23.40 -5.46 12.61
CA ALA A 111 -24.62 -5.48 11.81
C ALA A 111 -25.85 -5.13 12.65
N THR A 112 -26.88 -4.58 12.00
CA THR A 112 -28.17 -4.28 12.63
C THR A 112 -29.34 -4.58 11.69
N ASP A 113 -30.56 -4.64 12.24
CA ASP A 113 -31.77 -4.79 11.44
C ASP A 113 -32.07 -3.46 10.72
N ALA A 114 -32.10 -3.45 9.39
CA ALA A 114 -32.45 -2.30 8.54
C ALA A 114 -33.97 -2.03 8.48
N GLY A 115 -34.72 -2.48 9.50
CA GLY A 115 -36.18 -2.45 9.50
C GLY A 115 -36.82 -3.57 8.67
N ARG A 116 -37.93 -3.23 8.00
CA ARG A 116 -38.76 -4.15 7.20
C ARG A 116 -39.08 -3.50 5.85
N ARG A 117 -38.51 -4.01 4.76
CA ARG A 117 -38.99 -3.66 3.41
C ARG A 117 -40.43 -4.14 3.21
N ALA A 118 -41.24 -3.34 2.52
CA ALA A 118 -42.59 -3.72 2.13
C ALA A 118 -42.55 -4.97 1.25
N SER A 119 -43.46 -5.93 1.49
CA SER A 119 -43.47 -7.20 0.78
C SER A 119 -44.57 -7.23 -0.28
N THR A 120 -44.20 -7.59 -1.51
CA THR A 120 -45.08 -7.80 -2.66
C THR A 120 -45.88 -9.13 -2.56
N GLY A 121 -46.42 -9.44 -1.37
CA GLY A 121 -47.23 -10.64 -1.12
C GLY A 121 -46.64 -11.66 -0.14
N GLY A 122 -46.09 -11.23 1.00
CA GLY A 122 -45.53 -12.15 1.99
C GLY A 122 -45.29 -11.56 3.38
N LYS A 123 -44.85 -12.41 4.32
CA LYS A 123 -44.47 -11.99 5.68
C LYS A 123 -43.28 -11.01 5.60
N PRO A 124 -43.28 -9.87 6.32
CA PRO A 124 -42.21 -8.88 6.23
C PRO A 124 -40.83 -9.48 6.50
N ARG A 125 -39.90 -9.29 5.54
CA ARG A 125 -38.53 -9.79 5.64
C ARG A 125 -37.75 -8.94 6.65
N THR A 126 -37.06 -9.59 7.58
CA THR A 126 -36.01 -8.93 8.37
C THR A 126 -34.83 -8.68 7.45
N VAL A 127 -34.53 -7.41 7.21
CA VAL A 127 -33.39 -6.95 6.41
C VAL A 127 -32.25 -6.60 7.36
N LEU A 128 -31.01 -6.92 6.99
CA LEU A 128 -29.82 -6.62 7.78
C LEU A 128 -28.92 -5.67 7.00
N ARG A 129 -28.29 -4.72 7.69
CA ARG A 129 -27.25 -3.84 7.13
C ARG A 129 -26.00 -3.84 7.99
N LEU A 130 -24.87 -3.47 7.39
CA LEU A 130 -23.65 -3.11 8.11
C LEU A 130 -23.89 -1.90 9.04
N ILE A 131 -23.13 -1.82 10.12
CA ILE A 131 -22.88 -0.58 10.87
C ILE A 131 -21.47 -0.12 10.45
N PRO A 132 -21.34 0.86 9.54
CA PRO A 132 -20.02 1.31 9.06
C PRO A 132 -19.08 1.73 10.20
N GLU A 133 -19.62 2.42 11.20
CA GLU A 133 -18.91 3.05 12.30
C GLU A 133 -18.40 2.04 13.36
N ALA A 134 -18.73 0.75 13.21
CA ALA A 134 -18.37 -0.31 14.15
C ALA A 134 -16.88 -0.74 14.03
N GLY A 135 -16.14 -0.20 13.08
CA GLY A 135 -14.70 -0.39 12.95
C GLY A 135 -14.10 0.64 11.99
N HIS A 136 -12.84 1.02 12.22
CA HIS A 136 -12.13 1.97 11.38
C HIS A 136 -10.75 1.45 11.01
N ALA A 137 -10.27 1.76 9.81
CA ALA A 137 -8.91 1.52 9.37
C ALA A 137 -8.21 2.84 9.03
N VAL A 138 -6.92 2.95 9.35
CA VAL A 138 -6.12 4.10 8.95
C VAL A 138 -5.36 3.73 7.67
N GLY A 139 -5.40 4.62 6.67
CA GLY A 139 -4.61 4.53 5.46
C GLY A 139 -3.61 5.67 5.38
N VAL A 140 -2.34 5.36 5.18
CA VAL A 140 -1.25 6.34 5.09
C VAL A 140 -0.65 6.27 3.68
N HIS A 141 -0.52 7.41 3.03
CA HIS A 141 0.42 7.61 1.92
C HIS A 141 1.64 8.36 2.43
N LEU A 142 2.79 7.68 2.38
CA LEU A 142 4.10 8.16 2.80
C LEU A 142 4.93 8.42 1.53
N ASP A 143 4.76 9.60 0.94
CA ASP A 143 5.51 10.05 -0.25
C ASP A 143 6.87 10.66 0.20
N ARG A 144 7.67 11.09 -0.76
CA ARG A 144 9.02 11.63 -0.58
C ARG A 144 9.06 12.99 0.12
N ASP A 145 8.00 13.78 -0.04
CA ASP A 145 7.86 15.18 0.41
C ASP A 145 6.48 15.51 1.04
N GLU A 146 5.56 14.53 1.10
CA GLU A 146 4.21 14.67 1.65
C GLU A 146 3.83 13.41 2.45
N LEU A 147 3.26 13.63 3.64
CA LEU A 147 2.52 12.63 4.39
C LEU A 147 1.02 12.92 4.24
N ARG A 148 0.24 11.90 3.90
CA ARG A 148 -1.24 11.97 3.93
C ARG A 148 -1.80 10.80 4.70
N VAL A 149 -2.73 11.08 5.60
CA VAL A 149 -3.41 10.09 6.42
C VAL A 149 -4.92 10.22 6.22
N VAL A 150 -5.60 9.09 6.03
CA VAL A 150 -7.07 9.00 6.03
C VAL A 150 -7.53 8.00 7.09
N LEU A 151 -8.63 8.32 7.76
CA LEU A 151 -9.39 7.37 8.56
C LEU A 151 -10.63 6.97 7.74
N VAL A 152 -10.84 5.67 7.54
CA VAL A 152 -12.03 5.13 6.87
C VAL A 152 -12.85 4.24 7.79
N ASP A 153 -14.15 4.20 7.58
CA ASP A 153 -15.09 3.28 8.24
C ASP A 153 -15.12 1.89 7.56
N LEU A 154 -15.95 0.96 8.04
CA LEU A 154 -16.10 -0.38 7.44
C LEU A 154 -16.70 -0.36 6.02
N ASP A 155 -17.41 0.69 5.62
CA ASP A 155 -17.89 0.83 4.23
C ASP A 155 -16.76 1.34 3.30
N GLY A 156 -15.67 1.84 3.88
CA GLY A 156 -14.52 2.43 3.19
C GLY A 156 -14.68 3.94 2.95
N ARG A 157 -15.68 4.58 3.56
CA ARG A 157 -15.88 6.02 3.48
C ARG A 157 -14.84 6.73 4.34
N VAL A 158 -14.18 7.75 3.79
CA VAL A 158 -13.29 8.64 4.55
C VAL A 158 -14.11 9.44 5.57
N VAL A 159 -13.78 9.27 6.85
CA VAL A 159 -14.37 9.98 8.00
C VAL A 159 -13.40 10.97 8.65
N GLY A 160 -12.10 10.90 8.34
CA GLY A 160 -11.09 11.90 8.70
C GLY A 160 -9.95 11.94 7.69
N GLU A 161 -9.34 13.11 7.45
CA GLU A 161 -8.20 13.29 6.55
C GLU A 161 -7.21 14.30 7.15
N ARG A 162 -5.91 13.99 7.10
CA ARG A 162 -4.79 14.85 7.51
C ARG A 162 -3.72 14.85 6.42
N ARG A 163 -2.99 15.97 6.28
CA ARG A 163 -1.93 16.15 5.28
C ARG A 163 -0.84 17.06 5.86
N ALA A 164 0.40 16.58 5.86
CA ALA A 164 1.57 17.31 6.35
C ALA A 164 2.70 17.31 5.29
N PRO A 165 3.51 18.38 5.21
CA PRO A 165 4.77 18.32 4.47
C PRO A 165 5.73 17.36 5.17
N LEU A 166 6.58 16.68 4.40
CA LEU A 166 7.54 15.70 4.90
C LEU A 166 8.90 15.89 4.19
N SER A 167 9.93 15.24 4.71
CA SER A 167 11.06 14.80 3.90
C SER A 167 11.38 13.35 4.25
N LEU A 168 11.25 12.44 3.30
CA LEU A 168 11.59 11.02 3.50
C LEU A 168 13.09 10.82 3.82
N GLY A 169 13.93 11.81 3.47
CA GLY A 169 15.35 11.90 3.81
C GLY A 169 15.66 12.65 5.11
N ALA A 170 14.66 12.91 5.97
CA ALA A 170 14.89 13.45 7.32
C ALA A 170 15.47 12.42 8.31
N GLY A 171 15.66 11.17 7.86
CA GLY A 171 16.01 10.03 8.71
C GLY A 171 14.78 9.35 9.29
N ALA A 172 14.86 8.03 9.49
CA ALA A 172 13.70 7.20 9.79
C ALA A 172 12.91 7.66 11.02
N GLU A 173 13.59 7.98 12.14
CA GLU A 173 12.93 8.42 13.37
C GLU A 173 12.03 9.66 13.17
N ALA A 174 12.55 10.71 12.51
CA ALA A 174 11.77 11.93 12.26
C ALA A 174 10.56 11.68 11.34
N VAL A 175 10.69 10.76 10.38
CA VAL A 175 9.59 10.35 9.50
C VAL A 175 8.54 9.52 10.25
N LEU A 176 8.97 8.61 11.13
CA LEU A 176 8.07 7.81 11.96
C LEU A 176 7.31 8.68 12.96
N ASP A 177 7.97 9.62 13.63
CA ASP A 177 7.34 10.47 14.63
C ASP A 177 6.32 11.44 13.98
N ALA A 178 6.61 11.95 12.78
CA ALA A 178 5.62 12.70 11.98
C ALA A 178 4.40 11.84 11.58
N LEU A 179 4.63 10.59 11.17
CA LEU A 179 3.56 9.62 10.85
C LEU A 179 2.70 9.33 12.08
N LEU A 180 3.33 9.04 13.23
CA LEU A 180 2.64 8.77 14.50
C LEU A 180 1.81 9.97 14.96
N GLY A 181 2.32 11.20 14.76
CA GLY A 181 1.59 12.44 15.02
C GLY A 181 0.28 12.50 14.23
N GLU A 182 0.35 12.52 12.90
CA GLU A 182 -0.84 12.66 12.05
C GLU A 182 -1.82 11.46 12.17
N VAL A 183 -1.34 10.26 12.51
CA VAL A 183 -2.21 9.10 12.81
C VAL A 183 -2.93 9.26 14.16
N THR A 184 -2.24 9.74 15.20
CA THR A 184 -2.86 10.01 16.52
C THR A 184 -3.90 11.13 16.40
N GLU A 185 -3.55 12.17 15.64
CA GLU A 185 -4.38 13.34 15.41
C GLU A 185 -5.65 13.01 14.61
N VAL A 186 -5.57 12.29 13.48
CA VAL A 186 -6.77 11.96 12.68
C VAL A 186 -7.76 11.09 13.47
N LEU A 187 -7.27 10.24 14.39
CA LEU A 187 -8.11 9.46 15.30
C LEU A 187 -8.76 10.36 16.36
N SER A 188 -8.02 11.30 16.94
CA SER A 188 -8.53 12.28 17.91
C SER A 188 -9.59 13.20 17.29
N ASP A 189 -9.33 13.74 16.10
CA ASP A 189 -10.22 14.66 15.38
C ASP A 189 -11.55 13.99 14.99
N ALA A 190 -11.51 12.75 14.51
CA ALA A 190 -12.68 12.06 13.96
C ALA A 190 -13.51 11.27 14.98
N LEU A 191 -12.87 10.70 16.02
CA LEU A 191 -13.52 9.83 17.01
C LEU A 191 -13.64 10.46 18.40
N GLY A 192 -12.90 11.56 18.65
CA GLY A 192 -12.88 12.27 19.93
C GLY A 192 -12.06 11.57 21.03
N SER A 193 -11.70 12.32 22.06
CA SER A 193 -10.89 11.83 23.19
C SER A 193 -11.60 10.84 24.14
N GLY A 194 -12.83 10.44 23.82
CA GLY A 194 -13.66 9.53 24.61
C GLY A 194 -13.35 8.05 24.36
N ALA A 195 -12.26 7.54 24.95
CA ALA A 195 -11.91 6.12 24.96
C ALA A 195 -11.94 5.44 23.56
N LEU A 196 -11.18 6.03 22.62
CA LEU A 196 -10.97 5.59 21.24
C LEU A 196 -11.07 4.06 21.08
N SER A 197 -12.01 3.60 20.24
CA SER A 197 -11.94 2.26 19.68
C SER A 197 -10.72 2.21 18.77
N ALA A 198 -9.64 1.60 19.26
CA ALA A 198 -8.40 1.45 18.51
C ALA A 198 -8.69 0.90 17.10
N PRO A 199 -8.09 1.49 16.04
CA PRO A 199 -8.38 1.09 14.67
C PRO A 199 -8.01 -0.38 14.46
N LEU A 200 -8.64 -0.98 13.45
CA LEU A 200 -8.32 -2.33 12.98
C LEU A 200 -6.82 -2.47 12.66
N GLY A 201 -6.21 -1.39 12.17
CA GLY A 201 -4.77 -1.26 12.01
C GLY A 201 -4.41 0.04 11.27
N VAL A 202 -3.14 0.13 10.86
CA VAL A 202 -2.65 1.14 9.91
C VAL A 202 -2.08 0.46 8.66
N GLY A 203 -2.62 0.78 7.48
CA GLY A 203 -2.03 0.41 6.20
C GLY A 203 -1.17 1.55 5.67
N VAL A 204 0.09 1.28 5.33
CA VAL A 204 1.05 2.30 4.85
C VAL A 204 1.50 1.99 3.44
N ALA A 205 1.26 2.93 2.53
CA ALA A 205 1.67 2.85 1.13
C ALA A 205 2.77 3.88 0.84
N LEU A 206 3.87 3.43 0.22
CA LEU A 206 5.09 4.24 0.06
C LEU A 206 5.91 3.86 -1.19
N PRO A 207 6.86 4.69 -1.65
CA PRO A 207 7.73 4.37 -2.78
C PRO A 207 8.56 3.09 -2.60
N GLY A 208 8.77 2.36 -3.69
CA GLY A 208 9.62 1.17 -3.73
C GLY A 208 11.13 1.45 -3.86
N PRO A 209 11.97 0.38 -3.80
CA PRO A 209 11.57 -1.03 -3.70
C PRO A 209 11.27 -1.47 -2.24
N LEU A 210 10.32 -2.38 -2.09
CA LEU A 210 9.76 -2.80 -0.80
C LEU A 210 9.48 -4.31 -0.78
N ASP A 211 9.89 -5.01 0.27
CA ASP A 211 9.37 -6.33 0.61
C ASP A 211 8.15 -6.17 1.52
N HIS A 212 6.97 -6.13 0.91
CA HIS A 212 5.69 -6.01 1.63
C HIS A 212 5.38 -7.25 2.50
N THR A 213 5.93 -8.43 2.16
CA THR A 213 5.68 -9.68 2.90
C THR A 213 6.42 -9.71 4.24
N ARG A 214 7.66 -9.23 4.27
CA ARG A 214 8.44 -9.03 5.51
C ARG A 214 8.23 -7.66 6.13
N GLY A 215 7.65 -6.71 5.40
CA GLY A 215 7.46 -5.34 5.86
C GLY A 215 8.76 -4.53 5.91
N VAL A 216 9.71 -4.87 5.04
CA VAL A 216 11.10 -4.40 5.05
C VAL A 216 11.38 -3.59 3.79
N LEU A 217 11.88 -2.36 3.96
CA LEU A 217 12.33 -1.52 2.86
C LEU A 217 13.66 -1.98 2.29
N HIS A 218 13.88 -1.65 1.02
CA HIS A 218 15.17 -1.80 0.36
C HIS A 218 15.77 -0.42 0.03
N ARG A 219 16.79 -0.37 -0.83
CA ARG A 219 17.35 0.89 -1.39
C ARG A 219 16.30 1.67 -2.18
N VAL A 220 15.42 2.39 -1.46
CA VAL A 220 14.46 3.34 -2.03
C VAL A 220 15.23 4.32 -2.90
N THR A 221 14.77 4.51 -4.13
CA THR A 221 15.55 5.21 -5.16
C THR A 221 15.79 6.67 -4.75
N GLY A 222 16.99 6.99 -4.27
CA GLY A 222 17.37 8.31 -3.74
C GLY A 222 17.42 8.45 -2.22
N PHE A 223 17.01 7.43 -1.45
CA PHE A 223 17.01 7.40 0.02
C PHE A 223 17.60 6.07 0.53
N PRO A 224 18.93 5.87 0.40
CA PRO A 224 19.59 4.59 0.72
C PRO A 224 19.55 4.20 2.21
N GLU A 225 19.28 5.15 3.11
CA GLU A 225 19.17 4.96 4.55
C GLU A 225 18.01 4.05 4.99
N TRP A 226 17.08 3.72 4.07
CA TRP A 226 15.97 2.80 4.30
C TRP A 226 16.28 1.33 3.95
N ASP A 227 17.47 1.02 3.42
CA ASP A 227 17.79 -0.35 2.99
C ASP A 227 17.90 -1.32 4.18
N GLY A 228 17.01 -2.32 4.20
CA GLY A 228 16.85 -3.27 5.30
C GLY A 228 15.98 -2.76 6.45
N PHE A 229 15.39 -1.56 6.37
CA PHE A 229 14.60 -0.99 7.47
C PHE A 229 13.26 -1.73 7.67
N PRO A 230 12.99 -2.31 8.86
CA PRO A 230 11.78 -3.11 9.14
C PRO A 230 10.58 -2.24 9.49
N LEU A 231 10.16 -1.39 8.55
CA LEU A 231 9.13 -0.36 8.72
C LEU A 231 7.85 -0.88 9.40
N ARG A 232 7.31 -2.00 8.93
CA ARG A 232 6.05 -2.57 9.44
C ARG A 232 6.14 -2.89 10.93
N ASP A 233 7.22 -3.55 11.34
CA ASP A 233 7.35 -4.10 12.69
C ASP A 233 7.68 -3.00 13.71
N VAL A 234 8.46 -1.98 13.30
CA VAL A 234 8.69 -0.77 14.11
C VAL A 234 7.41 0.03 14.28
N LEU A 235 6.62 0.23 13.22
CA LEU A 235 5.34 0.93 13.32
C LEU A 235 4.33 0.17 14.16
N ALA A 236 4.19 -1.16 13.99
CA ALA A 236 3.30 -1.98 14.80
C ALA A 236 3.66 -1.93 16.29
N ALA A 237 4.96 -1.92 16.62
CA ALA A 237 5.43 -1.77 17.99
C ALA A 237 5.12 -0.38 18.60
N ARG A 238 5.22 0.71 17.83
CA ARG A 238 4.90 2.07 18.31
C ARG A 238 3.39 2.36 18.37
N LEU A 239 2.61 1.84 17.42
CA LEU A 239 1.17 2.07 17.32
C LEU A 239 0.32 1.12 18.18
N GLY A 240 0.84 -0.05 18.54
CA GLY A 240 0.11 -1.05 19.34
C GLY A 240 -1.05 -1.74 18.59
N VAL A 241 -1.16 -1.55 17.27
CA VAL A 241 -2.17 -2.16 16.38
C VAL A 241 -1.48 -2.84 15.19
N PRO A 242 -2.16 -3.76 14.46
CA PRO A 242 -1.61 -4.34 13.24
C PRO A 242 -1.20 -3.28 12.22
N VAL A 243 -0.05 -3.50 11.57
CA VAL A 243 0.42 -2.67 10.46
C VAL A 243 0.66 -3.55 9.24
N VAL A 244 0.24 -3.07 8.08
CA VAL A 244 0.54 -3.66 6.77
C VAL A 244 1.19 -2.59 5.90
N VAL A 245 2.12 -2.98 5.04
CA VAL A 245 2.81 -2.04 4.14
C VAL A 245 2.79 -2.57 2.71
N ASP A 246 2.65 -1.68 1.75
CA ASP A 246 2.69 -2.00 0.31
C ASP A 246 3.24 -0.81 -0.47
N LYS A 247 3.45 -0.94 -1.78
CA LYS A 247 3.85 0.20 -2.61
C LYS A 247 2.68 1.15 -2.83
N ASP A 248 2.98 2.45 -2.87
CA ASP A 248 2.09 3.56 -3.28
C ASP A 248 1.13 3.19 -4.43
N THR A 249 1.71 2.60 -5.45
CA THR A 249 1.14 2.19 -6.73
C THR A 249 0.30 0.92 -6.63
N ASN A 250 0.75 -0.07 -5.84
CA ASN A 250 -0.04 -1.27 -5.53
C ASN A 250 -1.29 -0.92 -4.71
N ALA A 251 -1.15 -0.02 -3.73
CA ALA A 251 -2.26 0.48 -2.93
C ALA A 251 -3.29 1.24 -3.77
N ALA A 252 -2.84 2.15 -4.66
CA ALA A 252 -3.73 2.81 -5.61
C ALA A 252 -4.48 1.81 -6.51
N ALA A 253 -3.79 0.80 -7.06
CA ALA A 253 -4.41 -0.27 -7.85
C ALA A 253 -5.43 -1.10 -7.05
N LEU A 254 -5.15 -1.41 -5.77
CA LEU A 254 -6.09 -2.08 -4.88
C LEU A 254 -7.34 -1.22 -4.64
N GLY A 255 -7.19 0.08 -4.40
CA GLY A 255 -8.31 1.01 -4.25
C GLY A 255 -9.23 1.01 -5.46
N LEU A 256 -8.67 0.97 -6.67
CA LEU A 256 -9.42 0.93 -7.93
C LEU A 256 -10.18 -0.40 -8.12
N ALA A 257 -9.51 -1.54 -7.91
CA ALA A 257 -10.14 -2.87 -8.01
C ALA A 257 -11.25 -3.05 -6.94
N VAL A 258 -11.04 -2.55 -5.72
CA VAL A 258 -12.05 -2.53 -4.66
C VAL A 258 -13.22 -1.61 -5.03
N GLY A 259 -12.95 -0.45 -5.62
CA GLY A 259 -13.92 0.55 -6.07
C GLY A 259 -14.74 0.17 -7.31
N GLY A 260 -14.45 -0.98 -7.94
CA GLY A 260 -15.26 -1.55 -9.03
C GLY A 260 -14.60 -1.56 -10.41
N GLU A 261 -13.35 -1.15 -10.54
CA GLU A 261 -12.56 -1.40 -11.76
C GLU A 261 -12.31 -2.91 -11.92
N ARG A 262 -12.32 -3.42 -13.16
CA ARG A 262 -12.27 -4.85 -13.49
C ARG A 262 -11.31 -5.16 -14.63
N GLY A 263 -10.94 -6.43 -14.75
CA GLY A 263 -10.06 -6.95 -15.79
C GLY A 263 -8.58 -6.88 -15.42
N SER A 264 -7.74 -6.73 -16.44
CA SER A 264 -6.30 -6.51 -16.34
C SER A 264 -5.98 -5.07 -16.72
N PHE A 265 -5.32 -4.30 -15.86
CA PHE A 265 -5.02 -2.89 -16.12
C PHE A 265 -3.72 -2.41 -15.44
N ALA A 266 -3.12 -1.39 -16.03
CA ALA A 266 -1.96 -0.70 -15.47
C ALA A 266 -2.34 0.67 -14.90
N CYS A 267 -2.00 0.91 -13.65
CA CYS A 267 -2.24 2.17 -12.93
C CYS A 267 -0.91 2.94 -12.82
N LEU A 268 -0.65 3.84 -13.77
CA LEU A 268 0.61 4.58 -13.91
C LEU A 268 0.54 5.88 -13.10
N TYR A 269 1.43 6.04 -12.11
CA TYR A 269 1.47 7.21 -11.23
C TYR A 269 2.76 8.00 -11.45
N LEU A 270 2.64 9.27 -11.89
CA LEU A 270 3.76 10.20 -12.03
C LEU A 270 3.65 11.32 -10.98
N GLY A 271 4.72 11.52 -10.23
CA GLY A 271 4.84 12.52 -9.18
C GLY A 271 6.28 12.96 -9.01
N THR A 272 6.80 12.76 -7.80
CA THR A 272 8.22 12.86 -7.43
C THR A 272 9.08 11.71 -7.98
N GLY A 273 8.42 10.63 -8.44
CA GLY A 273 8.96 9.51 -9.22
C GLY A 273 7.89 8.93 -10.16
N LEU A 274 8.14 7.77 -10.76
CA LEU A 274 7.21 7.07 -11.66
C LEU A 274 7.13 5.57 -11.35
N GLY A 275 5.92 5.08 -11.05
CA GLY A 275 5.66 3.66 -10.83
C GLY A 275 4.36 3.19 -11.49
N ALA A 276 4.14 1.86 -11.48
CA ALA A 276 2.90 1.25 -11.97
C ALA A 276 2.34 0.25 -10.97
N GLY A 277 1.07 0.42 -10.58
CA GLY A 277 0.29 -0.63 -9.95
C GLY A 277 -0.29 -1.53 -11.03
N LEU A 278 -0.10 -2.84 -10.93
CA LEU A 278 -0.59 -3.80 -11.92
C LEU A 278 -1.78 -4.56 -11.33
N VAL A 279 -2.87 -4.66 -12.09
CA VAL A 279 -3.96 -5.61 -11.84
C VAL A 279 -4.01 -6.56 -13.02
N ILE A 280 -4.05 -7.86 -12.77
CA ILE A 280 -4.12 -8.90 -13.79
C ILE A 280 -5.25 -9.86 -13.37
N GLY A 281 -6.32 -9.94 -14.16
CA GLY A 281 -7.50 -10.76 -13.85
C GLY A 281 -8.14 -10.42 -12.49
N ASP A 282 -8.50 -9.15 -12.29
CA ASP A 282 -9.08 -8.59 -11.04
C ASP A 282 -8.17 -8.62 -9.79
N VAL A 283 -6.93 -9.13 -9.88
CA VAL A 283 -6.00 -9.27 -8.74
C VAL A 283 -4.79 -8.35 -8.89
N VAL A 284 -4.45 -7.61 -7.83
CA VAL A 284 -3.23 -6.76 -7.77
C VAL A 284 -1.99 -7.65 -7.86
N HIS A 285 -1.21 -7.51 -8.93
CA HIS A 285 -0.04 -8.35 -9.19
C HIS A 285 1.22 -7.74 -8.57
N ARG A 286 1.58 -8.22 -7.37
CA ARG A 286 2.79 -7.80 -6.64
C ARG A 286 4.05 -8.58 -7.01
N GLY A 287 3.87 -9.76 -7.59
CA GLY A 287 4.92 -10.69 -8.01
C GLY A 287 5.60 -11.42 -6.85
N ALA A 288 5.98 -12.69 -7.07
CA ALA A 288 6.56 -13.58 -6.05
C ALA A 288 7.95 -13.17 -5.49
N ARG A 289 8.47 -12.00 -5.88
CA ARG A 289 9.70 -11.37 -5.37
C ARG A 289 9.47 -9.90 -4.96
N THR A 290 8.22 -9.54 -4.69
CA THR A 290 7.69 -8.23 -4.28
C THR A 290 7.92 -7.01 -5.21
N GLY A 291 8.82 -7.11 -6.17
CA GLY A 291 9.19 -6.04 -7.11
C GLY A 291 8.49 -6.06 -8.47
N ALA A 292 7.22 -6.49 -8.57
CA ALA A 292 6.43 -6.16 -9.77
C ALA A 292 6.07 -4.67 -9.79
N GLY A 293 5.83 -4.08 -10.95
CA GLY A 293 5.40 -2.68 -11.07
C GLY A 293 6.52 -1.61 -11.01
N GLU A 294 7.80 -2.00 -11.07
CA GLU A 294 8.97 -1.10 -11.20
C GLU A 294 9.09 -0.46 -12.61
N PHE A 295 7.95 -0.04 -13.16
CA PHE A 295 7.74 0.42 -14.53
C PHE A 295 8.61 1.63 -14.91
N GLY A 296 8.78 2.60 -14.00
CA GLY A 296 9.59 3.79 -14.24
C GLY A 296 11.05 3.47 -14.58
N HIS A 297 11.56 2.30 -14.17
CA HIS A 297 12.93 1.84 -14.40
C HIS A 297 13.11 1.02 -15.69
N GLN A 298 12.06 0.85 -16.50
CA GLN A 298 12.18 0.32 -17.86
C GLN A 298 13.08 1.25 -18.69
N VAL A 299 14.14 0.71 -19.29
CA VAL A 299 15.05 1.48 -20.15
C VAL A 299 14.49 1.54 -21.57
N ILE A 300 14.18 2.74 -22.05
CA ILE A 300 13.72 2.98 -23.44
C ILE A 300 14.73 3.80 -24.27
N GLN A 301 15.77 4.35 -23.65
CA GLN A 301 16.85 5.07 -24.35
C GLN A 301 18.23 4.73 -23.76
N LEU A 302 19.03 3.91 -24.45
CA LEU A 302 20.31 3.41 -23.92
C LEU A 302 21.36 4.51 -23.65
N ASP A 303 21.37 5.58 -24.44
CA ASP A 303 22.25 6.75 -24.29
C ASP A 303 21.65 7.87 -23.42
N GLY A 304 20.49 7.61 -22.79
CA GLY A 304 19.71 8.61 -22.06
C GLY A 304 20.32 9.12 -20.75
N PRO A 305 19.60 10.02 -20.04
CA PRO A 305 20.02 10.56 -18.76
C PRO A 305 20.23 9.45 -17.72
N LEU A 306 21.16 9.67 -16.79
CA LEU A 306 21.36 8.77 -15.66
C LEU A 306 20.13 8.78 -14.75
N CYS A 307 19.56 7.62 -14.48
CA CYS A 307 18.51 7.43 -13.49
C CYS A 307 19.14 7.17 -12.11
N SER A 308 18.46 7.59 -11.06
CA SER A 308 18.83 7.38 -9.67
C SER A 308 18.84 5.90 -9.24
N CYS A 309 18.27 4.98 -10.02
CA CYS A 309 18.44 3.53 -9.84
C CYS A 309 19.78 2.98 -10.38
N GLY A 310 20.56 3.79 -11.11
CA GLY A 310 21.86 3.46 -11.70
C GLY A 310 21.85 3.19 -13.21
N ASN A 311 20.68 2.92 -13.81
CA ASN A 311 20.51 2.73 -15.24
C ASN A 311 20.51 4.06 -16.02
N ARG A 312 20.48 4.01 -17.36
CA ARG A 312 20.32 5.18 -18.25
C ARG A 312 19.01 5.12 -19.03
N GLY A 313 18.41 6.29 -19.29
CA GLY A 313 17.18 6.46 -20.08
C GLY A 313 16.02 5.56 -19.65
N CYS A 314 15.85 5.44 -18.34
CA CYS A 314 14.63 4.91 -17.73
C CYS A 314 13.46 5.85 -18.03
N VAL A 315 12.23 5.32 -18.20
CA VAL A 315 11.01 6.12 -18.43
C VAL A 315 10.88 7.22 -17.37
N GLU A 316 11.14 6.93 -16.10
CA GLU A 316 11.14 7.91 -15.00
C GLU A 316 12.11 9.07 -15.26
N ALA A 317 13.38 8.76 -15.54
CA ALA A 317 14.41 9.76 -15.74
C ALA A 317 14.14 10.64 -16.97
N LEU A 318 13.53 10.07 -18.02
CA LEU A 318 13.12 10.81 -19.21
C LEU A 318 11.89 11.69 -18.95
N CYS A 319 10.85 11.17 -18.29
CA CYS A 319 9.66 11.94 -17.90
C CYS A 319 10.02 13.10 -16.97
N LEU A 320 10.81 12.86 -15.91
CA LEU A 320 11.24 13.89 -14.97
C LEU A 320 12.15 14.93 -15.64
N ALA A 321 13.05 14.51 -16.54
CA ALA A 321 13.88 15.45 -17.31
C ALA A 321 13.07 16.29 -18.31
N ALA A 322 11.97 15.76 -18.87
CA ALA A 322 11.05 16.52 -19.73
C ALA A 322 10.22 17.52 -18.90
N MET A 323 9.62 17.07 -17.80
CA MET A 323 8.89 17.93 -16.86
C MET A 323 9.77 19.05 -16.28
N GLY A 324 11.05 18.76 -15.98
CA GLY A 324 12.01 19.76 -15.52
C GLY A 324 12.37 20.85 -16.56
N ARG A 325 12.04 20.64 -17.83
CA ARG A 325 12.11 21.66 -18.90
C ARG A 325 10.76 22.33 -19.19
N GLY A 326 9.70 21.94 -18.48
CA GLY A 326 8.31 22.34 -18.78
C GLY A 326 7.68 21.59 -19.96
N ASP A 327 8.33 20.55 -20.48
CA ASP A 327 7.90 19.84 -21.69
C ASP A 327 6.94 18.68 -21.35
N VAL A 328 5.69 19.06 -21.06
CA VAL A 328 4.60 18.13 -20.72
C VAL A 328 4.26 17.21 -21.90
N ALA A 329 4.44 17.68 -23.14
CA ALA A 329 4.15 16.90 -24.34
C ALA A 329 5.14 15.75 -24.52
N GLU A 330 6.45 16.01 -24.35
CA GLU A 330 7.46 14.95 -24.36
C GLU A 330 7.31 14.02 -23.15
N ALA A 331 7.00 14.56 -21.95
CA ALA A 331 6.75 13.73 -20.77
C ALA A 331 5.59 12.75 -20.97
N ALA A 332 4.51 13.20 -21.62
CA ALA A 332 3.35 12.36 -21.96
C ALA A 332 3.67 11.33 -23.05
N ARG A 333 4.48 11.70 -24.07
CA ARG A 333 4.94 10.77 -25.11
C ARG A 333 5.85 9.68 -24.53
N VAL A 334 6.83 10.04 -23.72
CA VAL A 334 7.75 9.12 -23.02
C VAL A 334 6.98 8.13 -22.14
N LEU A 335 6.00 8.62 -21.37
CA LEU A 335 5.10 7.76 -20.59
C LEU A 335 4.29 6.82 -21.50
N GLY A 336 3.87 7.30 -22.68
CA GLY A 336 3.18 6.54 -23.71
C GLY A 336 4.00 5.38 -24.30
N GLU A 337 5.28 5.58 -24.59
CA GLU A 337 6.15 4.49 -25.12
C GLU A 337 6.30 3.39 -24.07
N GLY A 338 6.53 3.76 -22.80
CA GLY A 338 6.56 2.80 -21.69
C GLY A 338 5.23 2.07 -21.52
N ALA A 339 4.11 2.79 -21.56
CA ALA A 339 2.76 2.22 -21.43
C ALA A 339 2.44 1.24 -22.58
N ALA A 340 2.89 1.53 -23.80
CA ALA A 340 2.71 0.63 -24.93
C ALA A 340 3.55 -0.66 -24.80
N ASN A 341 4.80 -0.55 -24.36
CA ASN A 341 5.63 -1.72 -24.04
C ASN A 341 5.03 -2.57 -22.92
N LEU A 342 4.38 -1.95 -21.92
CA LEU A 342 3.70 -2.66 -20.85
C LEU A 342 2.42 -3.36 -21.35
N ALA A 343 1.64 -2.68 -22.20
CA ALA A 343 0.41 -3.21 -22.76
C ALA A 343 0.65 -4.44 -23.66
N GLY A 344 1.57 -4.34 -24.62
CA GLY A 344 1.91 -5.46 -25.52
C GLY A 344 2.62 -6.64 -24.82
N LEU A 345 3.20 -6.42 -23.63
CA LEU A 345 3.84 -7.47 -22.84
C LEU A 345 2.88 -8.22 -21.89
N LEU A 346 1.84 -7.53 -21.40
CA LEU A 346 0.94 -8.05 -20.36
C LEU A 346 -0.51 -8.29 -20.81
N ASP A 347 -0.88 -7.86 -22.02
CA ASP A 347 -2.22 -8.02 -22.61
C ASP A 347 -3.33 -7.45 -21.70
N ILE A 348 -3.32 -6.11 -21.53
CA ILE A 348 -4.16 -5.38 -20.57
C ILE A 348 -5.32 -4.61 -21.23
N ASP A 349 -6.47 -4.63 -20.56
CA ASP A 349 -7.71 -3.98 -20.98
C ASP A 349 -7.67 -2.44 -20.89
N ALA A 350 -6.84 -1.86 -20.00
CA ALA A 350 -6.80 -0.41 -19.78
C ALA A 350 -5.47 0.13 -19.21
N VAL A 351 -5.22 1.42 -19.49
CA VAL A 351 -4.18 2.25 -18.84
C VAL A 351 -4.84 3.39 -18.06
N LEU A 352 -4.63 3.41 -16.75
CA LEU A 352 -5.17 4.39 -15.82
C LEU A 352 -4.05 5.33 -15.35
N LEU A 353 -4.25 6.64 -15.49
CA LEU A 353 -3.22 7.66 -15.21
C LEU A 353 -3.51 8.43 -13.92
N GLY A 354 -2.51 8.52 -13.03
CA GLY A 354 -2.62 9.21 -11.76
C GLY A 354 -1.31 9.85 -11.27
N GLY A 355 -1.28 10.22 -10.00
CA GLY A 355 -0.18 10.97 -9.40
C GLY A 355 -0.23 12.48 -9.70
N ARG A 356 0.38 13.28 -8.81
CA ARG A 356 0.26 14.74 -8.79
C ARG A 356 0.64 15.43 -10.10
N THR A 357 1.62 14.89 -10.82
CA THR A 357 2.15 15.49 -12.05
C THR A 357 1.17 15.33 -13.22
N ILE A 358 0.44 14.21 -13.27
CA ILE A 358 -0.63 14.01 -14.27
C ILE A 358 -1.85 14.86 -13.89
N MET A 359 -2.21 14.94 -12.61
CA MET A 359 -3.34 15.77 -12.17
C MET A 359 -3.14 17.28 -12.39
N ALA A 360 -1.90 17.75 -12.53
CA ALA A 360 -1.58 19.13 -12.87
C ALA A 360 -1.76 19.46 -14.38
N ALA A 361 -1.80 18.46 -15.25
CA ALA A 361 -1.95 18.64 -16.71
C ALA A 361 -2.63 17.40 -17.37
N PRO A 362 -3.88 17.06 -17.01
CA PRO A 362 -4.45 15.76 -17.31
C PRO A 362 -4.72 15.51 -18.80
N GLU A 363 -5.24 16.48 -19.56
CA GLU A 363 -5.59 16.30 -20.96
C GLU A 363 -4.34 16.17 -21.88
N PRO A 364 -3.23 16.88 -21.65
CA PRO A 364 -1.93 16.55 -22.25
C PRO A 364 -1.51 15.09 -22.02
N PHE A 365 -1.53 14.60 -20.77
CA PHE A 365 -1.10 13.23 -20.46
C PHE A 365 -2.00 12.16 -21.09
N VAL A 366 -3.32 12.26 -20.93
CA VAL A 366 -4.27 11.28 -21.51
C VAL A 366 -4.12 11.22 -23.03
N ARG A 367 -4.06 12.38 -23.71
CA ARG A 367 -3.92 12.40 -25.18
C ARG A 367 -2.54 11.93 -25.66
N GLY A 368 -1.46 12.32 -24.98
CA GLY A 368 -0.10 11.92 -25.35
C GLY A 368 0.12 10.40 -25.23
N VAL A 369 -0.31 9.82 -24.11
CA VAL A 369 -0.23 8.37 -23.88
C VAL A 369 -1.15 7.62 -24.87
N ALA A 370 -2.38 8.10 -25.08
CA ALA A 370 -3.31 7.50 -26.04
C ALA A 370 -2.72 7.49 -27.47
N VAL A 371 -2.18 8.60 -27.96
CA VAL A 371 -1.60 8.71 -29.32
C VAL A 371 -0.47 7.69 -29.56
N VAL A 372 0.34 7.37 -28.55
CA VAL A 372 1.40 6.36 -28.67
C VAL A 372 0.82 4.94 -28.71
N LEU A 373 -0.14 4.61 -27.85
CA LEU A 373 -0.84 3.31 -27.88
C LEU A 373 -1.58 3.10 -29.20
N ASP A 374 -2.24 4.15 -29.70
CA ASP A 374 -2.87 4.22 -31.02
C ASP A 374 -1.88 3.91 -32.16
N ALA A 375 -0.67 4.46 -32.08
CA ALA A 375 0.39 4.20 -33.03
C ALA A 375 0.97 2.78 -32.91
N HIS A 376 0.98 2.20 -31.71
CA HIS A 376 1.43 0.83 -31.47
C HIS A 376 0.45 -0.20 -32.04
N ALA A 377 -0.83 -0.11 -31.65
CA ALA A 377 -1.90 -1.01 -32.11
C ALA A 377 -2.04 -1.05 -33.64
N ARG A 378 -1.83 0.10 -34.32
CA ARG A 378 -1.80 0.18 -35.80
C ARG A 378 -0.62 -0.53 -36.45
N ARG A 379 0.53 -0.67 -35.76
CA ARG A 379 1.70 -1.41 -36.26
C ARG A 379 1.53 -2.92 -36.09
N GLU A 380 0.92 -3.34 -35.00
CA GLU A 380 0.72 -4.76 -34.65
C GLU A 380 -0.52 -5.37 -35.32
N GLY A 381 -1.44 -4.54 -35.83
CA GLY A 381 -2.65 -5.00 -36.50
C GLY A 381 -3.75 -5.45 -35.54
N SER A 382 -3.80 -4.87 -34.34
CA SER A 382 -4.85 -5.15 -33.35
C SER A 382 -6.25 -4.99 -33.96
N ARG A 383 -7.10 -5.98 -33.72
CA ARG A 383 -8.50 -6.00 -34.20
C ARG A 383 -9.47 -5.25 -33.29
N GLU A 384 -9.11 -5.09 -32.03
CA GLU A 384 -9.99 -4.55 -30.99
C GLU A 384 -9.71 -3.05 -30.72
N GLY A 385 -8.67 -2.52 -31.37
CA GLY A 385 -8.24 -1.12 -31.26
C GLY A 385 -6.99 -0.97 -30.42
N ALA A 386 -6.79 0.24 -29.87
CA ALA A 386 -5.74 0.53 -28.92
C ALA A 386 -6.28 0.47 -27.48
N VAL A 387 -5.42 0.10 -26.53
CA VAL A 387 -5.77 0.02 -25.11
C VAL A 387 -6.25 1.40 -24.62
N PRO A 388 -7.47 1.52 -24.07
CA PRO A 388 -8.05 2.78 -23.65
C PRO A 388 -7.26 3.44 -22.50
N VAL A 389 -7.10 4.75 -22.59
CA VAL A 389 -6.40 5.59 -21.61
C VAL A 389 -7.38 6.53 -20.92
N ARG A 390 -7.37 6.56 -19.59
CA ARG A 390 -8.18 7.47 -18.78
C ARG A 390 -7.50 7.83 -17.47
N LEU A 391 -8.01 8.84 -16.76
CA LEU A 391 -7.53 9.16 -15.41
C LEU A 391 -8.00 8.12 -14.39
N ALA A 392 -7.17 7.85 -13.38
CA ALA A 392 -7.57 7.07 -12.22
C ALA A 392 -8.52 7.91 -11.32
N PRO A 393 -9.70 7.39 -10.91
CA PRO A 393 -10.53 8.04 -9.91
C PRO A 393 -9.88 8.05 -8.51
N GLY A 394 -10.48 8.80 -7.57
CA GLY A 394 -10.00 8.98 -6.19
C GLY A 394 -9.01 10.15 -6.00
N GLY A 395 -8.34 10.59 -7.07
CA GLY A 395 -7.50 11.79 -7.06
C GLY A 395 -6.39 11.76 -5.99
N ALA A 396 -6.19 12.86 -5.26
CA ALA A 396 -5.10 13.01 -4.31
C ALA A 396 -5.17 12.06 -3.08
N ARG A 397 -6.30 11.38 -2.84
CA ARG A 397 -6.46 10.41 -1.74
C ARG A 397 -6.28 8.95 -2.15
N ALA A 398 -6.31 8.63 -3.45
CA ALA A 398 -6.44 7.25 -3.93
C ALA A 398 -5.40 6.26 -3.34
N VAL A 399 -4.16 6.70 -3.14
CA VAL A 399 -3.10 5.89 -2.50
C VAL A 399 -3.41 5.60 -1.03
N ALA A 400 -3.86 6.60 -0.26
CA ALA A 400 -4.15 6.45 1.16
C ALA A 400 -5.47 5.68 1.40
N GLU A 401 -6.51 5.95 0.60
CA GLU A 401 -7.76 5.17 0.60
C GLU A 401 -7.48 3.69 0.24
N GLY A 402 -6.62 3.44 -0.74
CA GLY A 402 -6.12 2.12 -1.12
C GLY A 402 -5.28 1.44 -0.04
N ALA A 403 -4.43 2.20 0.67
CA ALA A 403 -3.65 1.70 1.80
C ALA A 403 -4.55 1.20 2.93
N ALA A 404 -5.67 1.86 3.21
CA ALA A 404 -6.66 1.35 4.16
C ALA A 404 -7.36 0.07 3.68
N GLN A 405 -7.53 -0.13 2.36
CA GLN A 405 -8.09 -1.38 1.83
C GLN A 405 -7.16 -2.59 2.01
N LEU A 406 -5.85 -2.41 2.27
CA LEU A 406 -4.95 -3.50 2.68
C LEU A 406 -5.38 -4.14 4.01
N LEU A 407 -6.13 -3.42 4.86
CA LEU A 407 -6.68 -3.93 6.11
C LEU A 407 -8.15 -4.33 5.97
N LEU A 408 -8.95 -3.55 5.24
CA LEU A 408 -10.37 -3.86 5.06
C LEU A 408 -10.59 -5.07 4.14
N GLY A 409 -9.79 -5.25 3.08
CA GLY A 409 -9.94 -6.37 2.13
C GLY A 409 -10.11 -7.74 2.80
N PRO A 410 -9.18 -8.16 3.67
CA PRO A 410 -9.27 -9.40 4.43
C PRO A 410 -10.53 -9.52 5.33
N VAL A 411 -11.03 -8.41 5.91
CA VAL A 411 -12.26 -8.38 6.73
C VAL A 411 -13.49 -8.80 5.93
N PHE A 412 -13.49 -8.45 4.64
CA PHE A 412 -14.52 -8.77 3.66
C PHE A 412 -14.17 -10.00 2.81
N GLY A 413 -13.15 -10.77 3.21
CA GLY A 413 -12.78 -12.04 2.58
C GLY A 413 -12.14 -11.89 1.19
N ARG A 414 -11.80 -10.66 0.80
CA ARG A 414 -11.01 -10.36 -0.40
C ARG A 414 -9.58 -10.80 -0.12
N ARG A 415 -8.96 -11.50 -1.08
CA ARG A 415 -7.61 -12.03 -0.91
C ARG A 415 -6.57 -10.95 -1.17
N ASP A 416 -5.53 -10.92 -0.36
CA ASP A 416 -4.26 -10.34 -0.76
C ASP A 416 -3.65 -11.24 -1.86
N GLY A 417 -3.33 -10.63 -3.00
CA GLY A 417 -2.71 -11.27 -4.17
C GLY A 417 -1.20 -11.06 -4.27
#